data_AF-A0A973FSR7-F1
#
_entry.id   AF-A0A973FSR7-F1
#
_cell.length_a   1.000
_cell.length_b   1.000
_cell.length_c   1.000
_cell.angle_alpha   90.00
_cell.angle_beta   90.00
_cell.angle_gamma   90.00
#
_symmetry.space_group_name_H-M   'P 1'
#
loop_
_entity.id
_entity.type
_entity.pdbx_description
1 polymer ?
#
loop_
_entity_poly.entity_id
_entity_poly.type
_entity_poly.pdbx_seq_one_letter_code
_entity_poly.pdbx_strand_id
1 'polypeptide(L)'
;MRSLSSKLVLAFLITSLTGAVLASIFVRQFVNAQFTVFVVNQQRDFFINRVSDYYFTHSNSLNGINKWIVDRADQRPPDAPPDSDPRRGDVITISFCLAGSDGKVLIPNSDYEVGDSVPEAALRSGTQITVGSQVIGVVITPSDATIRSPIRDPAQEAYLTSTDAALAIAAAATAGIALLLGGLLARLITHPLRELTTATRKLAAGDLGHQVSVRSRDELGELATQFRSEE
;
A
#
# COMPACT_ATOMS: atom_id res chain seq x y z
N MET A 1 -25.19 16.14 -34.22
CA MET A 1 -24.31 17.07 -33.49
C MET A 1 -24.20 16.58 -32.04
N ARG A 2 -23.02 16.14 -31.58
CA ARG A 2 -22.83 15.58 -30.21
C ARG A 2 -22.97 16.73 -29.18
N SER A 3 -23.97 16.66 -28.29
CA SER A 3 -24.34 17.79 -27.42
C SER A 3 -23.27 18.11 -26.39
N LEU A 4 -23.10 19.40 -26.08
CA LEU A 4 -22.13 19.94 -25.11
C LEU A 4 -22.13 19.17 -23.77
N SER A 5 -23.30 18.72 -23.34
CA SER A 5 -23.49 17.92 -22.14
C SER A 5 -22.77 16.58 -22.14
N SER A 6 -22.72 15.87 -23.27
CA SER A 6 -21.97 14.61 -23.32
C SER A 6 -20.47 14.87 -23.23
N LYS A 7 -19.98 16.02 -23.69
CA LYS A 7 -18.57 16.42 -23.56
C LYS A 7 -18.20 16.81 -22.13
N LEU A 8 -19.06 17.56 -21.42
CA LEU A 8 -18.82 17.94 -20.02
C LEU A 8 -18.89 16.73 -19.07
N VAL A 9 -19.88 15.85 -19.26
CA VAL A 9 -19.97 14.60 -18.49
C VAL A 9 -18.74 13.72 -18.75
N LEU A 10 -18.34 13.58 -20.01
CA LEU A 10 -17.14 12.83 -20.36
C LEU A 10 -15.87 13.45 -19.77
N ALA A 11 -15.75 14.79 -19.77
CA ALA A 11 -14.60 15.48 -19.19
C ALA A 11 -14.50 15.26 -17.68
N PHE A 12 -15.60 15.44 -16.92
CA PHE A 12 -15.59 15.18 -15.48
C PHE A 12 -15.35 13.72 -15.13
N LEU A 13 -15.90 12.80 -15.92
CA LEU A 13 -15.69 11.36 -15.74
C LEU A 13 -14.22 11.01 -15.97
N ILE A 14 -13.60 11.54 -17.03
CA ILE A 14 -12.17 11.33 -17.31
C ILE A 14 -11.32 11.92 -16.18
N THR A 15 -11.58 13.15 -15.73
CA THR A 15 -10.76 13.78 -14.68
C THR A 15 -10.87 13.04 -13.34
N SER A 16 -12.07 12.64 -12.93
CA SER A 16 -12.27 11.86 -11.69
C SER A 16 -11.66 10.47 -11.77
N LEU A 17 -11.82 9.78 -12.91
CA LEU A 17 -11.22 8.47 -13.13
C LEU A 17 -9.69 8.55 -13.12
N THR A 18 -9.13 9.60 -13.74
CA THR A 18 -7.69 9.83 -13.78
C THR A 18 -7.14 10.07 -12.37
N GLY A 19 -7.82 10.89 -11.56
CA GLY A 19 -7.45 11.14 -10.16
C GLY A 19 -7.49 9.87 -9.30
N ALA A 20 -8.53 9.04 -9.45
CA ALA A 20 -8.66 7.78 -8.72
C ALA A 20 -7.58 6.75 -9.13
N VAL A 21 -7.29 6.64 -10.43
CA VAL A 21 -6.22 5.76 -10.94
C VAL A 21 -4.86 6.22 -10.43
N LEU A 22 -4.57 7.53 -10.47
CA LEU A 22 -3.33 8.10 -9.93
C LEU A 22 -3.20 7.85 -8.42
N ALA A 23 -4.26 8.06 -7.64
CA ALA A 23 -4.27 7.78 -6.21
C ALA A 23 -4.04 6.29 -5.93
N SER A 24 -4.67 5.39 -6.69
CA SER A 24 -4.50 3.93 -6.55
C SER A 24 -3.06 3.49 -6.87
N ILE A 25 -2.48 4.00 -7.96
CA ILE A 25 -1.08 3.75 -8.33
C ILE A 25 -0.15 4.29 -7.24
N PHE A 26 -0.42 5.50 -6.74
CA PHE A 26 0.40 6.14 -5.71
C PHE A 26 0.36 5.36 -4.39
N VAL A 27 -0.84 4.95 -3.93
CA VAL A 27 -0.98 4.10 -2.73
C VAL A 27 -0.27 2.77 -2.94
N ARG A 28 -0.43 2.12 -4.10
CA ARG A 28 0.22 0.85 -4.40
C ARG A 28 1.75 0.96 -4.47
N GLN A 29 2.29 2.06 -4.97
CA GLN A 29 3.75 2.26 -5.03
C GLN A 29 4.34 2.70 -3.68
N PHE A 30 3.68 3.63 -2.98
CA PHE A 30 4.17 4.19 -1.73
C PHE A 30 4.12 3.18 -0.58
N VAL A 31 3.04 2.40 -0.48
CA VAL A 31 2.88 1.40 0.57
C VAL A 31 3.83 0.21 0.37
N ASN A 32 4.04 -0.26 -0.86
CA ASN A 32 4.85 -1.45 -1.12
C ASN A 32 6.37 -1.18 -1.02
N ALA A 33 6.85 0.00 -1.42
CA ALA A 33 8.30 0.30 -1.40
C ALA A 33 8.85 0.55 0.01
N GLN A 34 8.03 1.08 0.92
CA GLN A 34 8.45 1.35 2.31
C GLN A 34 8.31 0.12 3.22
N PHE A 35 7.38 -0.80 2.91
CA PHE A 35 7.12 -1.97 3.75
C PHE A 35 8.29 -2.96 3.74
N THR A 36 8.89 -3.24 2.57
CA THR A 36 10.00 -4.21 2.48
C THR A 36 11.24 -3.77 3.24
N VAL A 37 11.64 -2.50 3.12
CA VAL A 37 12.80 -1.95 3.85
C VAL A 37 12.54 -1.93 5.35
N PHE A 38 11.31 -1.58 5.76
CA PHE A 38 10.91 -1.55 7.16
C PHE A 38 10.97 -2.95 7.80
N VAL A 39 10.41 -3.97 7.15
CA VAL A 39 10.40 -5.35 7.68
C VAL A 39 11.82 -5.90 7.85
N VAL A 40 12.70 -5.69 6.87
CA VAL A 40 14.10 -6.16 6.94
C VAL A 40 14.84 -5.51 8.11
N ASN A 41 14.71 -4.19 8.28
CA ASN A 41 15.37 -3.47 9.36
C ASN A 41 14.82 -3.92 10.73
N GLN A 42 13.50 -4.02 10.88
CA GLN A 42 12.87 -4.45 12.12
C GLN A 42 13.28 -5.88 12.51
N GLN A 43 13.30 -6.82 11.55
CA GLN A 43 13.73 -8.19 11.82
C GLN A 43 15.22 -8.28 12.13
N ARG A 44 16.05 -7.44 11.50
CA ARG A 44 17.49 -7.39 11.79
C ARG A 44 17.75 -6.92 13.22
N ASP A 45 17.05 -5.87 13.67
CA ASP A 45 17.20 -5.37 15.04
C ASP A 45 16.77 -6.41 16.06
N PHE A 46 15.67 -7.12 15.77
CA PHE A 46 15.23 -8.26 16.58
C PHE A 46 16.28 -9.37 16.65
N PHE A 47 16.87 -9.74 15.51
CA PHE A 47 17.95 -10.73 15.45
C PHE A 47 19.18 -10.30 16.26
N ILE A 48 19.62 -9.05 16.12
CA ILE A 48 20.75 -8.47 16.86
C ILE A 48 20.51 -8.53 18.37
N ASN A 49 19.30 -8.18 18.81
CA ASN A 49 18.94 -8.24 20.23
C ASN A 49 19.01 -9.68 20.77
N ARG A 50 18.59 -10.68 20.00
CA ARG A 50 18.71 -12.09 20.40
C ARG A 50 20.15 -12.58 20.47
N VAL A 51 20.98 -12.20 19.49
CA VAL A 51 22.41 -12.53 19.51
C VAL A 51 23.08 -11.91 20.73
N SER A 52 22.72 -10.66 21.05
CA SER A 52 23.25 -9.95 22.22
C SER A 52 22.80 -10.61 23.53
N ASP A 53 21.53 -10.99 23.65
CA ASP A 53 21.00 -11.73 24.81
C ASP A 53 21.70 -13.08 25.01
N TYR A 54 21.90 -13.83 23.92
CA TYR A 54 22.68 -15.07 23.96
C TYR A 54 24.10 -14.82 24.47
N TYR A 55 24.77 -13.80 23.94
CA TYR A 55 26.13 -13.44 24.34
C TYR A 55 26.24 -13.17 25.84
N PHE A 56 25.32 -12.38 26.42
CA PHE A 56 25.34 -12.08 27.86
C PHE A 56 24.99 -13.30 28.73
N THR A 57 24.08 -14.16 28.27
CA THR A 57 23.66 -15.35 29.03
C THR A 57 24.65 -16.51 28.95
N HIS A 58 25.48 -16.57 27.90
CA HIS A 58 26.42 -17.66 27.63
C HIS A 58 27.89 -17.20 27.79
N SER A 59 28.18 -16.57 28.94
CA SER A 59 29.54 -16.22 29.35
C SER A 59 30.30 -15.32 28.37
N ASN A 60 29.61 -14.38 27.72
CA ASN A 60 30.19 -13.46 26.73
C ASN A 60 30.86 -14.20 25.57
N SER A 61 30.22 -15.26 25.08
CA SER A 61 30.67 -16.05 23.94
C SER A 61 29.53 -16.31 22.98
N LEU A 62 29.86 -16.37 21.69
CA LEU A 62 28.94 -16.78 20.62
C LEU A 62 29.09 -18.27 20.26
N ASN A 63 29.94 -19.01 20.98
CA ASN A 63 30.15 -20.43 20.70
C ASN A 63 28.88 -21.23 20.92
N GLY A 64 28.42 -21.94 19.89
CA GLY A 64 27.22 -22.77 19.95
C GLY A 64 25.91 -22.03 19.68
N ILE A 65 25.97 -20.73 19.32
CA ILE A 65 24.78 -19.93 19.04
C ILE A 65 23.91 -20.53 17.93
N ASN A 66 24.53 -21.11 16.89
CA ASN A 66 23.78 -21.77 15.82
C ASN A 66 22.84 -22.85 16.35
N LYS A 67 23.39 -23.74 17.19
CA LYS A 67 22.63 -24.84 17.78
C LYS A 67 21.52 -24.32 18.69
N TRP A 68 21.81 -23.29 19.50
CA TRP A 68 20.80 -22.67 20.36
C TRP A 68 19.63 -22.05 19.58
N ILE A 69 19.89 -21.42 18.43
CA ILE A 69 18.84 -20.87 17.56
C ILE A 69 18.01 -21.99 16.94
N VAL A 70 18.65 -23.04 16.41
CA VAL A 70 17.97 -24.19 15.79
C VAL A 70 17.11 -24.93 16.81
N ASP A 71 17.68 -25.30 17.96
CA ASP A 71 16.97 -26.04 19.02
C ASP A 71 15.75 -25.27 19.54
N ARG A 72 15.76 -23.93 19.46
CA ARG A 72 14.66 -23.07 19.90
C ARG A 72 13.62 -22.84 18.81
N ALA A 73 14.00 -22.93 17.52
CA ALA A 73 13.06 -22.95 16.41
C ALA A 73 12.25 -24.26 16.38
N ASP A 74 12.90 -25.39 16.71
CA ASP A 74 12.29 -26.72 16.76
C ASP A 74 11.37 -26.94 17.97
N GLN A 75 11.44 -26.08 18.99
CA GLN A 75 10.53 -26.12 20.16
C GLN A 75 9.11 -25.63 19.87
N ARG A 76 8.79 -25.30 18.62
CA ARG A 76 7.40 -25.05 18.20
C ARG A 76 6.60 -26.35 18.33
N PRO A 77 5.50 -26.39 19.11
CA PRO A 77 4.64 -27.57 19.16
C PRO A 77 4.15 -27.91 17.74
N PRO A 78 4.30 -29.17 17.27
CA PRO A 78 3.94 -29.56 15.91
C PRO A 78 2.49 -29.24 15.52
N ASP A 79 1.60 -29.23 16.52
CA ASP A 79 0.15 -29.09 16.34
C ASP A 79 -0.40 -27.71 16.75
N ALA A 80 0.47 -26.71 17.01
CA ALA A 80 0.01 -25.36 17.35
C ALA A 80 -0.61 -24.68 16.11
N PRO A 81 -1.87 -24.19 16.19
CA PRO A 81 -2.46 -23.36 15.15
C PRO A 81 -1.49 -22.24 14.71
N PRO A 82 -1.41 -21.89 13.42
CA PRO A 82 -0.52 -20.84 12.92
C PRO A 82 -0.65 -19.49 13.66
N ASP A 83 -1.83 -19.24 14.22
CA ASP A 83 -2.22 -18.02 14.93
C ASP A 83 -2.01 -18.06 16.45
N SER A 84 -1.73 -19.22 17.06
CA SER A 84 -1.78 -19.38 18.52
C SER A 84 -0.44 -19.16 19.24
N ASP A 85 0.64 -18.87 18.52
CA ASP A 85 1.93 -18.61 19.15
C ASP A 85 2.04 -17.12 19.56
N PRO A 86 2.02 -16.80 20.88
CA PRO A 86 2.26 -15.43 21.34
C PRO A 86 3.66 -14.90 20.96
N ARG A 87 4.57 -15.77 20.47
CA ARG A 87 5.90 -15.45 19.96
C ARG A 87 5.92 -15.15 18.46
N ARG A 88 4.80 -14.79 17.84
CA ARG A 88 4.77 -14.39 16.41
C ARG A 88 5.71 -13.23 16.07
N GLY A 89 6.02 -12.37 17.05
CA GLY A 89 7.06 -11.34 16.94
C GLY A 89 8.50 -11.88 17.04
N ASP A 90 8.69 -13.13 17.47
CA ASP A 90 9.99 -13.76 17.69
C ASP A 90 10.43 -14.71 16.56
N VAL A 91 9.59 -14.92 15.56
CA VAL A 91 9.92 -15.78 14.40
C VAL A 91 10.78 -14.97 13.44
N ILE A 92 12.08 -15.32 13.38
CA ILE A 92 13.00 -14.77 12.39
C ILE A 92 12.63 -15.38 11.03
N THR A 93 11.95 -14.60 10.18
CA THR A 93 11.56 -15.06 8.84
C THR A 93 12.71 -14.91 7.84
N ILE A 94 13.55 -13.89 8.04
CA ILE A 94 14.76 -13.66 7.24
C ILE A 94 15.93 -14.39 7.90
N SER A 95 16.49 -15.39 7.20
CA SER A 95 17.70 -16.09 7.65
C SER A 95 18.93 -15.18 7.52
N PHE A 96 19.21 -14.36 8.53
CA PHE A 96 20.42 -13.56 8.59
C PHE A 96 21.65 -14.44 8.83
N CYS A 97 22.75 -14.13 8.15
CA CYS A 97 24.05 -14.71 8.49
C CYS A 97 24.68 -13.89 9.63
N LEU A 98 25.26 -14.57 10.62
CA LEU A 98 26.08 -13.96 11.65
C LEU A 98 27.52 -14.41 11.45
N ALA A 99 28.42 -13.46 11.19
CA ALA A 99 29.85 -13.68 11.25
C ALA A 99 30.40 -13.26 12.62
N GLY A 100 31.33 -14.04 13.17
CA GLY A 100 32.10 -13.67 14.35
C GLY A 100 33.05 -12.50 14.07
N SER A 101 33.71 -11.99 15.11
CA SER A 101 34.74 -10.95 14.99
C SER A 101 35.98 -11.41 14.20
N ASP A 102 36.17 -12.71 14.06
CA ASP A 102 37.18 -13.36 13.22
C ASP A 102 36.77 -13.48 11.73
N GLY A 103 35.55 -13.02 11.38
CA GLY A 103 34.99 -13.12 10.04
C GLY A 103 34.51 -14.52 9.66
N LYS A 104 34.45 -15.45 10.62
CA LYS A 104 33.90 -16.80 10.39
C LYS A 104 32.40 -16.85 10.61
N VAL A 105 31.70 -17.60 9.78
CA VAL A 105 30.25 -17.74 9.87
C VAL A 105 29.88 -18.59 11.08
N LEU A 106 29.14 -17.98 12.01
CA LEU A 106 28.59 -18.60 13.21
C LEU A 106 27.14 -19.03 13.00
N ILE A 107 26.35 -18.27 12.23
CA ILE A 107 24.97 -18.61 11.85
C ILE A 107 24.89 -18.55 10.32
N PRO A 108 24.45 -19.63 9.66
CA PRO A 108 24.42 -19.69 8.19
C PRO A 108 23.21 -18.92 7.63
N ASN A 109 23.25 -18.65 6.33
CA ASN A 109 22.11 -18.22 5.55
C ASN A 109 22.11 -18.90 4.16
N SER A 110 21.30 -18.39 3.23
CA SER A 110 21.26 -18.85 1.84
C SER A 110 22.59 -18.64 1.08
N ASP A 111 23.40 -17.67 1.50
CA ASP A 111 24.63 -17.27 0.83
C ASP A 111 25.90 -17.89 1.46
N TYR A 112 25.84 -18.31 2.73
CA TYR A 112 27.01 -18.76 3.51
C TYR A 112 26.68 -19.91 4.47
N GLU A 113 27.58 -20.89 4.58
CA GLU A 113 27.48 -22.02 5.52
C GLU A 113 28.29 -21.79 6.80
N VAL A 114 28.01 -22.56 7.87
CA VAL A 114 28.74 -22.46 9.14
C VAL A 114 30.21 -22.79 8.94
N GLY A 115 31.09 -21.92 9.42
CA GLY A 115 32.55 -22.06 9.29
C GLY A 115 33.16 -21.42 8.05
N ASP A 116 32.34 -20.96 7.11
CA ASP A 116 32.81 -20.19 5.95
C ASP A 116 33.50 -18.89 6.39
N SER A 117 34.41 -18.40 5.56
CA SER A 117 34.99 -17.07 5.73
C SER A 117 34.20 -16.06 4.91
N VAL A 118 33.64 -15.06 5.57
CA VAL A 118 32.90 -14.01 4.88
C VAL A 118 33.87 -13.07 4.16
N PRO A 119 33.61 -12.71 2.89
CA PRO A 119 34.40 -11.71 2.18
C PRO A 119 34.42 -10.36 2.90
N GLU A 120 35.57 -9.68 2.89
CA GLU A 120 35.73 -8.40 3.59
C GLU A 120 34.73 -7.33 3.12
N ALA A 121 34.36 -7.34 1.83
CA ALA A 121 33.34 -6.46 1.29
C ALA A 121 31.97 -6.66 1.98
N ALA A 122 31.57 -7.91 2.21
CA ALA A 122 30.32 -8.26 2.88
C ALA A 122 30.35 -7.91 4.37
N LEU A 123 31.51 -8.10 5.04
CA LEU A 123 31.71 -7.67 6.42
C LEU A 123 31.60 -6.14 6.58
N ARG A 124 32.13 -5.37 5.62
CA ARG A 124 32.05 -3.90 5.62
C ARG A 124 30.64 -3.39 5.34
N SER A 125 29.86 -4.07 4.50
CA SER A 125 28.46 -3.73 4.21
C SER A 125 27.47 -4.21 5.27
N GLY A 126 27.88 -5.19 6.10
CA GLY A 126 27.07 -5.78 7.14
C GLY A 126 26.83 -4.83 8.33
N THR A 127 25.87 -5.20 9.17
CA THR A 127 25.56 -4.45 10.40
C THR A 127 26.40 -4.99 11.55
N GLN A 128 27.26 -4.16 12.13
CA GLN A 128 28.11 -4.56 13.24
C GLN A 128 27.29 -4.68 14.53
N ILE A 129 27.48 -5.79 15.25
CA ILE A 129 26.96 -5.97 16.60
C ILE A 129 28.05 -5.55 17.57
N THR A 130 27.78 -4.49 18.32
CA THR A 130 28.71 -3.94 19.32
C THR A 130 28.14 -4.12 20.72
N VAL A 131 28.93 -4.67 21.63
CA VAL A 131 28.66 -4.68 23.07
C VAL A 131 29.65 -3.72 23.72
N GLY A 132 29.16 -2.57 24.18
CA GLY A 132 30.03 -1.46 24.60
C GLY A 132 30.83 -0.91 23.41
N SER A 133 32.16 -0.97 23.48
CA SER A 133 33.07 -0.54 22.39
C SER A 133 33.65 -1.70 21.58
N GLN A 134 33.25 -2.95 21.87
CA GLN A 134 33.78 -4.14 21.18
C GLN A 134 32.77 -4.65 20.15
N VAL A 135 33.23 -4.86 18.91
CA VAL A 135 32.47 -5.58 17.89
C VAL A 135 32.55 -7.08 18.20
N ILE A 136 31.40 -7.70 18.46
CA ILE A 136 31.32 -9.14 18.77
C ILE A 136 30.93 -9.98 17.55
N GLY A 137 30.39 -9.34 16.50
CA GLY A 137 30.06 -10.00 15.25
C GLY A 137 29.46 -9.04 14.23
N VAL A 138 29.17 -9.54 13.04
CA VAL A 138 28.59 -8.78 11.93
C VAL A 138 27.41 -9.55 11.36
N VAL A 139 26.27 -8.88 11.23
CA VAL A 139 25.05 -9.41 10.61
C VAL A 139 25.06 -9.10 9.13
N ILE A 140 24.85 -10.13 8.32
CA ILE A 140 24.80 -10.04 6.86
C ILE A 140 23.38 -10.41 6.42
N THR A 141 22.73 -9.47 5.74
CA THR A 141 21.42 -9.69 5.14
C THR A 141 21.60 -10.54 3.88
N PRO A 142 20.86 -11.65 3.72
CA PRO A 142 20.98 -12.48 2.53
C PRO A 142 20.59 -11.70 1.28
N SER A 143 21.23 -12.01 0.18
CA SER A 143 21.01 -11.37 -1.13
C SER A 143 19.58 -11.59 -1.63
N ASP A 144 18.93 -12.66 -1.16
CA ASP A 144 17.55 -13.04 -1.46
C ASP A 144 16.57 -12.77 -0.31
N ALA A 145 16.94 -11.93 0.67
CA ALA A 145 16.07 -11.54 1.80
C ALA A 145 14.70 -11.00 1.37
N THR A 146 14.57 -10.55 0.12
CA THR A 146 13.32 -10.07 -0.49
C THR A 146 12.50 -11.18 -1.16
N ILE A 147 13.05 -12.38 -1.37
CA ILE A 147 12.53 -13.41 -2.28
C ILE A 147 12.10 -14.69 -1.55
N ARG A 148 12.78 -15.10 -0.48
CA ARG A 148 12.50 -16.35 0.24
C ARG A 148 12.06 -16.12 1.68
N SER A 149 10.83 -15.69 1.88
CA SER A 149 10.11 -16.09 3.10
C SER A 149 9.56 -17.50 2.87
N PRO A 150 10.08 -18.56 3.53
CA PRO A 150 9.54 -19.92 3.41
C PRO A 150 8.17 -20.05 4.10
N ILE A 151 7.80 -19.08 4.93
CA ILE A 151 6.43 -18.94 5.42
C ILE A 151 5.66 -18.21 4.32
N ARG A 152 5.26 -18.94 3.27
CA ARG A 152 4.01 -18.64 2.57
C ARG A 152 2.91 -18.82 3.59
N ASP A 153 2.68 -17.79 4.40
CA ASP A 153 1.61 -17.79 5.39
C ASP A 153 0.30 -17.75 4.59
N PRO A 154 -0.57 -18.78 4.64
CA PRO A 154 -1.91 -18.67 4.05
C PRO A 154 -2.68 -17.47 4.63
N ALA A 155 -2.30 -16.97 5.82
CA ALA A 155 -2.82 -15.71 6.37
C ALA A 155 -2.31 -14.47 5.60
N GLN A 156 -1.10 -14.49 5.03
CA GLN A 156 -0.59 -13.40 4.19
C GLN A 156 -1.25 -13.43 2.80
N GLU A 157 -1.54 -14.60 2.23
CA GLU A 157 -2.40 -14.69 1.03
C GLU A 157 -3.82 -14.17 1.32
N ALA A 158 -4.37 -14.45 2.50
CA ALA A 158 -5.65 -13.89 2.93
C ALA A 158 -5.59 -12.36 3.13
N TYR A 159 -4.47 -11.82 3.62
CA TYR A 159 -4.25 -10.38 3.79
C TYR A 159 -4.03 -9.65 2.45
N LEU A 160 -3.30 -10.27 1.52
CA LEU A 160 -3.11 -9.73 0.16
C LEU A 160 -4.41 -9.81 -0.63
N THR A 161 -5.17 -10.91 -0.51
CA THR A 161 -6.49 -11.06 -1.13
C THR A 161 -7.50 -10.07 -0.54
N SER A 162 -7.45 -9.81 0.77
CA SER A 162 -8.31 -8.81 1.40
C SER A 162 -7.92 -7.39 1.02
N THR A 163 -6.63 -7.12 0.81
CA THR A 163 -6.14 -5.81 0.33
C THR A 163 -6.54 -5.57 -1.13
N ASP A 164 -6.39 -6.56 -2.00
CA ASP A 164 -6.83 -6.48 -3.40
C ASP A 164 -8.36 -6.32 -3.49
N ALA A 165 -9.12 -7.05 -2.66
CA ALA A 165 -10.57 -6.89 -2.57
C ALA A 165 -10.97 -5.50 -2.06
N ALA A 166 -10.30 -4.98 -1.03
CA ALA A 166 -10.54 -3.64 -0.50
C ALA A 166 -10.25 -2.55 -1.55
N LEU A 167 -9.16 -2.71 -2.32
CA LEU A 167 -8.83 -1.81 -3.43
C LEU A 167 -9.84 -1.91 -4.57
N ALA A 168 -10.29 -3.11 -4.92
CA ALA A 168 -11.33 -3.31 -5.94
C ALA A 168 -12.67 -2.71 -5.51
N ILE A 169 -13.07 -2.88 -4.25
CA ILE A 169 -14.28 -2.28 -3.66
C ILE A 169 -14.16 -0.76 -3.65
N ALA A 170 -13.03 -0.21 -3.21
CA ALA A 170 -12.79 1.23 -3.22
C ALA A 170 -12.86 1.80 -4.64
N ALA A 171 -12.22 1.15 -5.61
CA ALA A 171 -12.27 1.55 -7.01
C ALA A 171 -13.71 1.50 -7.58
N ALA A 172 -14.45 0.43 -7.29
CA ALA A 172 -15.84 0.29 -7.70
C ALA A 172 -16.75 1.36 -7.06
N ALA A 173 -16.56 1.64 -5.77
CA ALA A 173 -17.32 2.68 -5.05
C ALA A 173 -17.03 4.07 -5.62
N THR A 174 -15.76 4.42 -5.87
CA THR A 174 -15.39 5.70 -6.48
C THR A 174 -15.98 5.84 -7.87
N ALA A 175 -15.91 4.80 -8.71
CA ALA A 175 -16.51 4.81 -10.04
C ALA A 175 -18.04 5.00 -9.99
N GLY A 176 -18.72 4.32 -9.06
CA GLY A 176 -20.15 4.46 -8.83
C GLY A 176 -20.55 5.88 -8.41
N ILE A 177 -19.82 6.49 -7.46
CA ILE A 177 -20.07 7.86 -7.01
C ILE A 177 -19.85 8.86 -8.14
N ALA A 178 -18.78 8.71 -8.92
CA ALA A 178 -18.50 9.57 -10.08
C ALA A 178 -19.62 9.52 -11.13
N LEU A 179 -20.13 8.31 -11.43
CA LEU A 179 -21.26 8.14 -12.35
C LEU A 179 -22.55 8.79 -11.83
N LEU A 180 -22.86 8.60 -10.54
CA LEU A 180 -24.04 9.20 -9.91
C LEU A 180 -23.98 10.72 -9.92
N LEU A 181 -22.87 11.31 -9.47
CA LEU A 181 -22.69 12.75 -9.45
C LEU A 181 -22.66 13.34 -10.87
N GLY A 182 -21.94 12.70 -11.80
CA GLY A 182 -21.90 13.12 -13.20
C GLY A 182 -23.29 13.10 -13.85
N GLY A 183 -24.09 12.07 -13.59
CA GLY A 183 -25.48 11.99 -14.05
C GLY A 183 -26.39 13.03 -13.40
N LEU A 184 -26.23 13.30 -12.11
CA LEU A 184 -27.00 14.29 -11.37
C LEU A 184 -26.71 15.71 -11.87
N LEU A 185 -25.44 16.10 -11.99
CA LEU A 185 -25.04 17.39 -12.54
C LEU A 185 -25.50 17.56 -13.99
N ALA A 186 -25.40 16.50 -14.80
CA ALA A 186 -25.90 16.53 -16.17
C ALA A 186 -27.39 16.87 -16.20
N ARG A 187 -28.20 16.27 -15.32
CA ARG A 187 -29.63 16.58 -15.22
C ARG A 187 -29.88 18.00 -14.69
N LEU A 188 -29.17 18.43 -13.65
CA LEU A 188 -29.38 19.72 -13.01
C LEU A 188 -29.04 20.91 -13.93
N ILE A 189 -27.95 20.83 -14.69
CA ILE A 189 -27.46 21.96 -15.48
C ILE A 189 -27.90 21.85 -16.95
N THR A 190 -27.83 20.67 -17.55
CA THR A 190 -28.08 20.53 -19.00
C THR A 190 -29.56 20.66 -19.34
N HIS A 191 -30.44 20.12 -18.49
CA HIS A 191 -31.87 20.11 -18.78
C HIS A 191 -32.43 21.53 -18.86
N PRO A 192 -32.22 22.41 -17.87
CA PRO A 192 -32.69 23.80 -17.94
C PRO A 192 -32.04 24.58 -19.08
N LEU A 193 -30.75 24.35 -19.36
CA LEU A 193 -30.07 25.03 -20.47
C LEU A 193 -30.70 24.70 -21.83
N ARG A 194 -31.08 23.43 -22.03
CA ARG A 194 -31.76 22.99 -23.26
C ARG A 194 -33.15 23.58 -23.37
N GLU A 195 -33.90 23.64 -22.27
CA GLU A 195 -35.22 24.27 -22.24
C GLU A 195 -35.13 25.77 -22.57
N LEU A 196 -34.23 26.50 -21.91
CA LEU A 196 -33.94 27.90 -22.20
C LEU A 196 -33.56 28.11 -23.66
N THR A 197 -32.60 27.34 -24.18
CA THR A 197 -32.16 27.46 -25.59
C THR A 197 -33.31 27.21 -26.57
N THR A 198 -34.21 26.27 -26.25
CA THR A 198 -35.36 25.93 -27.08
C THR A 198 -36.41 27.04 -27.03
N ALA A 199 -36.66 27.62 -25.86
CA ALA A 199 -37.56 28.75 -25.68
C ALA A 199 -37.07 29.99 -26.44
N THR A 200 -35.78 30.35 -26.31
CA THR A 200 -35.21 31.51 -27.03
C THR A 200 -35.28 31.33 -28.54
N ARG A 201 -35.13 30.11 -29.07
CA ARG A 201 -35.30 29.83 -30.51
C ARG A 201 -36.73 30.00 -31.00
N LYS A 202 -37.72 29.60 -30.20
CA LYS A 202 -39.14 29.78 -30.53
C LYS A 202 -39.53 31.26 -30.50
N LEU A 203 -39.03 31.99 -29.51
CA LEU A 203 -39.20 33.43 -29.40
C LEU A 203 -38.64 34.17 -30.63
N ALA A 204 -37.42 33.82 -31.06
CA ALA A 204 -36.81 34.37 -32.28
C ALA A 204 -37.57 34.02 -33.57
N ALA A 205 -38.38 32.96 -33.55
CA ALA A 205 -39.26 32.57 -34.66
C ALA A 205 -40.64 33.25 -34.62
N GLY A 206 -40.89 34.12 -33.63
CA GLY A 206 -42.16 34.85 -33.47
C GLY A 206 -43.26 34.08 -32.73
N ASP A 207 -42.93 32.94 -32.11
CA ASP A 207 -43.88 32.14 -31.31
C ASP A 207 -43.86 32.61 -29.84
N LEU A 208 -44.63 33.68 -29.58
CA LEU A 208 -44.76 34.33 -28.25
C LEU A 208 -45.63 33.53 -27.26
N GLY A 209 -46.25 32.42 -27.68
CA GLY A 209 -47.16 31.64 -26.83
C GLY A 209 -46.47 30.69 -25.84
N HIS A 210 -45.14 30.58 -25.86
CA HIS A 210 -44.42 29.52 -25.17
C HIS A 210 -43.90 29.95 -23.78
N GLN A 211 -44.68 29.67 -22.73
CA GLN A 211 -44.25 29.89 -21.35
C GLN A 211 -43.13 28.92 -20.92
N VAL A 212 -41.99 29.46 -20.51
CA VAL A 212 -40.90 28.70 -19.89
C VAL A 212 -41.29 28.34 -18.46
N SER A 213 -41.50 27.05 -18.18
CA SER A 213 -41.81 26.59 -16.82
C SER A 213 -40.54 26.55 -15.97
N VAL A 214 -40.29 27.61 -15.20
CA VAL A 214 -39.14 27.68 -14.29
C VAL A 214 -39.45 26.88 -13.02
N ARG A 215 -38.77 25.75 -12.85
CA ARG A 215 -38.81 24.95 -11.60
C ARG A 215 -37.55 25.11 -10.74
N SER A 216 -36.52 25.77 -11.24
CA SER A 216 -35.25 25.97 -10.54
C SER A 216 -35.29 27.21 -9.63
N ARG A 217 -34.63 27.15 -8.48
CA ARG A 217 -34.53 28.25 -7.48
C ARG A 217 -33.12 28.86 -7.39
N ASP A 218 -32.28 28.60 -8.39
CA ASP A 218 -30.88 29.04 -8.51
C ASP A 218 -30.74 30.21 -9.52
N GLU A 219 -29.50 30.58 -9.88
CA GLU A 219 -29.23 31.71 -10.78
C GLU A 219 -29.88 31.54 -12.16
N LEU A 220 -30.10 30.29 -12.60
CA LEU A 220 -30.80 29.99 -13.85
C LEU A 220 -32.32 30.26 -13.74
N GLY A 221 -32.89 30.01 -12.55
CA GLY A 221 -34.27 30.38 -12.24
C GLY A 221 -34.48 31.89 -12.19
N GLU A 222 -33.52 32.62 -11.64
CA GLU A 222 -33.54 34.08 -11.58
C GLU A 222 -33.46 34.71 -12.99
N LEU A 223 -32.52 34.23 -13.82
CA LEU A 223 -32.38 34.68 -15.21
C LEU A 223 -33.65 34.42 -16.05
N ALA A 224 -34.26 33.24 -15.90
CA ALA A 224 -35.50 32.90 -16.59
C ALA A 224 -36.72 33.68 -16.07
N THR A 225 -36.65 34.23 -14.85
CA THR A 225 -37.68 35.12 -14.31
C THR A 225 -37.50 36.54 -14.85
N GLN A 226 -36.26 37.04 -14.94
CA GLN A 226 -35.94 38.34 -15.56
C GLN A 226 -36.34 38.41 -17.03
N PHE A 227 -36.11 37.34 -17.79
CA PHE A 227 -36.55 37.25 -19.19
C PHE A 227 -38.07 37.36 -19.37
N ARG A 228 -38.85 37.07 -18.32
CA ARG A 228 -40.32 37.14 -18.35
C ARG A 228 -40.85 38.54 -18.02
N SER A 229 -40.01 39.41 -17.45
CA SER A 229 -40.38 40.78 -17.07
C SER A 229 -39.99 41.84 -18.10
N GLU A 230 -39.27 41.46 -19.17
CA GLU A 230 -38.95 42.35 -20.31
C GLU A 230 -39.91 42.17 -21.51
N GLU A 231 -40.92 41.31 -21.38
CA GLU A 231 -42.06 41.17 -22.32
C GLU A 231 -43.28 41.95 -21.81
#